data_AF-A0A5C8ANH3-F1
#
_entry.id   AF-A0A5C8ANH3-F1
#
_cell.length_a   1.000
_cell.length_b   1.000
_cell.length_c   1.000
_cell.angle_alpha   90.00
_cell.angle_beta   90.00
_cell.angle_gamma   90.00
#
_symmetry.space_group_name_H-M   'P 1'
#
loop_
_entity.id
_entity.type
_entity.pdbx_description
1 polymer ?
#
loop_
_entity_poly.entity_id
_entity_poly.type
_entity_poly.pdbx_seq_one_letter_code
_entity_poly.pdbx_strand_id
1 'polypeptide(L)'
;MKAMFLFLIFSVFFGVSSMHAQENVVFPITGTFLVSSTSVNPSEFDKVVVEKTSYSIYKGTTLLRTYKIVSKNSEGFLVEQFFAGNEKKDKPRFTVSLDKVDKNNYYITVFRGNRVEKIKLTKS
;
A
#
# COMPACT_ATOMS: atom_id res chain seq x y z
N MET A 1 -57.73 -42.00 -1.96
CA MET A 1 -56.25 -41.96 -1.94
C MET A 1 -55.75 -41.48 -3.29
N LYS A 2 -55.18 -40.27 -3.34
CA LYS A 2 -54.21 -39.84 -4.35
C LYS A 2 -53.47 -38.66 -3.73
N ALA A 3 -52.30 -38.94 -3.19
CA ALA A 3 -51.35 -37.93 -2.80
C ALA A 3 -50.84 -37.26 -4.08
N MET A 4 -50.88 -35.94 -4.13
CA MET A 4 -49.95 -35.19 -4.97
C MET A 4 -49.41 -34.02 -4.16
N PHE A 5 -48.26 -34.33 -3.58
CA PHE A 5 -47.26 -33.44 -3.04
C PHE A 5 -46.83 -32.48 -4.16
N LEU A 6 -46.96 -31.17 -3.98
CA LEU A 6 -46.17 -30.22 -4.76
C LEU A 6 -45.62 -29.14 -3.81
N PHE A 7 -44.51 -29.52 -3.17
CA PHE A 7 -43.58 -28.60 -2.55
C PHE A 7 -42.93 -27.76 -3.66
N LEU A 8 -43.25 -26.47 -3.72
CA LEU A 8 -42.49 -25.49 -4.50
C LEU A 8 -41.64 -24.70 -3.51
N ILE A 9 -40.47 -25.26 -3.24
CA ILE A 9 -39.43 -24.73 -2.35
C ILE A 9 -38.60 -23.73 -3.16
N PHE A 10 -38.35 -22.57 -2.55
CA PHE A 10 -37.18 -21.70 -2.70
C PHE A 10 -36.61 -21.51 -4.10
N SER A 11 -36.70 -20.28 -4.61
CA SER A 11 -35.60 -19.69 -5.42
C SER A 11 -35.91 -18.23 -5.78
N VAL A 12 -36.01 -17.36 -4.77
CA VAL A 12 -35.81 -15.92 -4.99
C VAL A 12 -34.93 -15.33 -3.89
N PHE A 13 -33.77 -15.96 -3.66
CA PHE A 13 -32.67 -15.38 -2.88
C PHE A 13 -31.34 -15.74 -3.54
N PHE A 14 -31.17 -15.37 -4.81
CA PHE A 14 -29.85 -15.28 -5.41
C PHE A 14 -29.77 -13.98 -6.18
N GLY A 15 -28.90 -13.08 -5.72
CA GLY A 15 -28.63 -11.82 -6.41
C GLY A 15 -28.47 -10.59 -5.52
N VAL A 16 -28.29 -10.72 -4.19
CA VAL A 16 -27.53 -9.68 -3.48
C VAL A 16 -26.09 -9.86 -3.94
N SER A 17 -25.76 -9.23 -5.07
CA SER A 17 -24.39 -8.97 -5.47
C SER A 17 -23.68 -8.45 -4.23
N SER A 18 -22.76 -9.24 -3.68
CA SER A 18 -21.85 -8.77 -2.65
C SER A 18 -21.08 -7.61 -3.28
N MET A 19 -21.61 -6.39 -3.12
CA MET A 19 -20.86 -5.16 -3.24
C MET A 19 -19.77 -5.29 -2.19
N HIS A 20 -18.65 -5.90 -2.58
CA HIS A 20 -17.43 -5.81 -1.81
C HIS A 20 -17.09 -4.33 -1.82
N ALA A 21 -17.51 -3.64 -0.76
CA ALA A 21 -17.08 -2.30 -0.48
C ALA A 21 -15.56 -2.33 -0.55
N GLN A 22 -15.00 -1.62 -1.53
CA GLN A 22 -13.56 -1.46 -1.64
C GLN A 22 -13.11 -0.80 -0.33
N GLU A 23 -12.52 -1.58 0.57
CA GLU A 23 -12.01 -1.04 1.83
C GLU A 23 -11.04 0.09 1.48
N ASN A 24 -11.30 1.27 2.05
CA ASN A 24 -10.40 2.40 1.91
C ASN A 24 -9.13 2.09 2.71
N VAL A 25 -8.14 1.48 2.05
CA VAL A 25 -6.86 1.14 2.68
C VAL A 25 -6.06 2.42 2.91
N VAL A 26 -5.68 2.66 4.16
CA VAL A 26 -4.98 3.86 4.61
C VAL A 26 -3.69 3.46 5.32
N PHE A 27 -2.59 4.20 5.07
CA PHE A 27 -1.35 4.01 5.83
C PHE A 27 -1.61 4.35 7.31
N PRO A 28 -1.16 3.53 8.28
CA PRO A 28 -1.40 3.77 9.70
C PRO A 28 -0.58 4.93 10.27
N ILE A 29 0.20 5.62 9.43
CA ILE A 29 1.01 6.79 9.77
C ILE A 29 0.84 7.86 8.70
N THR A 30 0.94 9.12 9.12
CA THR A 30 1.03 10.28 8.21
C THR A 30 2.09 11.27 8.71
N GLY A 31 2.66 12.02 7.78
CA GLY A 31 3.62 13.07 8.05
C GLY A 31 4.86 13.01 7.15
N THR A 32 5.85 13.81 7.52
CA THR A 32 7.14 13.88 6.83
C THR A 32 8.17 13.09 7.62
N PHE A 33 8.92 12.26 6.91
CA PHE A 33 9.91 11.37 7.48
C PHE A 33 11.24 11.57 6.77
N LEU A 34 12.31 11.67 7.54
CA LEU A 34 13.67 11.66 7.05
C LEU A 34 14.15 10.21 6.92
N VAL A 35 14.88 9.95 5.85
CA VAL A 35 15.45 8.64 5.55
C VAL A 35 16.87 8.62 6.09
N SER A 36 17.14 7.72 7.02
CA SER A 36 18.50 7.45 7.47
C SER A 36 18.98 6.16 6.82
N SER A 37 19.94 6.27 5.91
CA SER A 37 20.65 5.11 5.38
C SER A 37 21.47 4.48 6.51
N THR A 38 21.33 3.18 6.72
CA THR A 38 22.27 2.40 7.55
C THR A 38 23.43 1.82 6.73
N SER A 39 23.55 2.16 5.43
CA SER A 39 24.50 1.57 4.50
C SER A 39 25.51 2.60 3.96
N VAL A 40 26.65 2.10 3.46
CA VAL A 40 27.78 2.86 2.92
C VAL A 40 27.40 3.72 1.70
N ASN A 41 26.28 3.40 1.03
CA ASN A 41 25.78 4.18 -0.09
C ASN A 41 24.66 5.14 0.39
N PRO A 42 24.71 6.42 0.00
CA PRO A 42 23.63 7.35 0.27
C PRO A 42 22.36 6.86 -0.42
N SER A 43 21.24 6.88 0.32
CA SER A 43 19.93 6.56 -0.24
C SER A 43 19.63 7.46 -1.45
N GLU A 44 18.99 6.87 -2.48
CA GLU A 44 18.54 7.58 -3.68
C GLU A 44 17.55 8.71 -3.37
N PHE A 45 16.97 8.69 -2.17
CA PHE A 45 16.04 9.69 -1.64
C PHE A 45 16.32 9.91 -0.14
N ASP A 46 16.05 11.10 0.36
CA ASP A 46 16.34 11.49 1.75
C ASP A 46 15.07 11.77 2.57
N LYS A 47 13.91 11.83 1.93
CA LYS A 47 12.65 12.18 2.56
C LYS A 47 11.49 11.41 1.98
N VAL A 48 10.60 10.97 2.87
CA VAL A 48 9.31 10.34 2.53
C VAL A 48 8.20 11.19 3.15
N VAL A 49 7.21 11.55 2.35
CA VAL A 49 5.98 12.18 2.84
C VAL A 49 4.87 11.16 2.71
N VAL A 50 4.26 10.78 3.84
CA VAL A 50 3.16 9.82 3.89
C VAL A 50 1.86 10.56 4.14
N GLU A 51 0.90 10.33 3.26
CA GLU A 51 -0.48 10.77 3.36
C GLU A 51 -1.38 9.56 3.57
N LYS A 52 -2.69 9.78 3.72
CA LYS A 52 -3.65 8.71 4.01
C LYS A 52 -3.57 7.56 2.99
N THR A 53 -3.53 7.87 1.70
CA THR A 53 -3.63 6.87 0.62
C THR A 53 -2.44 6.88 -0.32
N SER A 54 -1.39 7.62 0.04
CA SER A 54 -0.24 7.88 -0.82
C SER A 54 1.02 8.04 -0.01
N TYR A 55 2.16 7.78 -0.63
CA TYR A 55 3.42 8.30 -0.13
C TYR A 55 4.29 8.77 -1.29
N SER A 56 5.06 9.83 -1.04
CA SER A 56 5.93 10.50 -1.99
C SER A 56 7.37 10.40 -1.50
N ILE A 57 8.29 10.11 -2.41
CA ILE A 57 9.73 10.09 -2.13
C ILE A 57 10.42 11.32 -2.75
N TYR A 58 11.32 11.92 -2.00
CA TYR A 58 12.00 13.16 -2.35
C TYR A 58 13.52 13.05 -2.19
N LYS A 59 14.25 13.82 -3.00
CA LYS A 59 15.66 14.16 -2.77
C LYS A 59 15.75 15.67 -2.59
N GLY A 60 16.07 16.13 -1.38
CA GLY A 60 15.97 17.53 -0.99
C GLY A 60 14.54 18.06 -1.17
N THR A 61 14.35 18.96 -2.13
CA THR A 61 13.05 19.55 -2.49
C THR A 61 12.41 18.90 -3.72
N THR A 62 13.14 18.08 -4.46
CA THR A 62 12.66 17.46 -5.70
C THR A 62 11.82 16.22 -5.40
N LEU A 63 10.58 16.21 -5.88
CA LEU A 63 9.72 15.02 -5.88
C LEU A 63 10.23 14.03 -6.94
N LEU A 64 10.62 12.84 -6.51
CA LEU A 64 11.09 11.80 -7.44
C LEU A 64 9.93 10.93 -7.93
N ARG A 65 9.13 10.40 -6.99
CA ARG A 65 8.04 9.46 -7.28
C ARG A 65 6.92 9.59 -6.25
N THR A 66 5.71 9.28 -6.67
CA THR A 66 4.56 9.10 -5.77
C THR A 66 3.86 7.79 -6.02
N TYR A 67 3.53 7.12 -4.93
CA TYR A 67 2.87 5.83 -4.89
C TYR A 67 1.50 5.97 -4.24
N LYS A 68 0.51 5.27 -4.78
CA LYS A 68 -0.83 5.13 -4.21
C LYS A 68 -0.96 3.77 -3.56
N ILE A 69 -1.60 3.71 -2.40
CA ILE A 69 -1.99 2.44 -1.78
C ILE A 69 -3.16 1.85 -2.57
N VAL A 70 -3.01 0.62 -3.01
CA VAL A 70 -4.02 -0.10 -3.80
C VAL A 70 -4.81 -1.05 -2.91
N SER A 71 -4.12 -1.82 -2.07
CA SER A 71 -4.71 -2.80 -1.17
C SER A 71 -3.76 -3.13 -0.02
N LYS A 72 -4.24 -3.93 0.94
CA LYS A 72 -3.44 -4.50 2.04
C LYS A 72 -3.55 -6.02 1.99
N ASN A 73 -2.43 -6.72 2.15
CA ASN A 73 -2.35 -8.16 2.26
C ASN A 73 -1.59 -8.55 3.55
N SER A 74 -1.27 -9.84 3.72
CA SER A 74 -0.54 -10.35 4.88
C SER A 74 0.90 -9.84 4.99
N GLU A 75 1.52 -9.44 3.87
CA GLU A 75 2.89 -8.93 3.82
C GLU A 75 2.95 -7.41 4.06
N GLY A 76 1.86 -6.68 3.80
CA GLY A 76 1.80 -5.24 4.00
C GLY A 76 0.85 -4.55 3.03
N PHE A 77 1.25 -3.37 2.56
CA PHE A 77 0.48 -2.52 1.65
C PHE A 77 0.98 -2.70 0.23
N LEU A 78 0.09 -3.11 -0.69
CA LEU A 78 0.38 -3.08 -2.12
C LEU A 78 0.29 -1.63 -2.59
N VAL A 79 1.34 -1.15 -3.24
CA VAL A 79 1.41 0.22 -3.74
C VAL A 79 1.68 0.23 -5.24
N GLU A 80 1.15 1.24 -5.93
CA GLU A 80 1.32 1.45 -7.36
C GLU A 80 1.87 2.86 -7.61
N GLN A 81 2.94 2.96 -8.40
CA GLN A 81 3.47 4.26 -8.80
C GLN A 81 2.49 4.97 -9.72
N PHE A 82 2.04 6.18 -9.37
CA PHE A 82 1.13 6.94 -10.24
C PHE A 82 1.76 8.21 -10.83
N PHE A 83 2.83 8.72 -10.21
CA PHE A 83 3.62 9.83 -10.72
C PHE A 83 5.10 9.47 -10.74
N ALA A 84 5.74 9.68 -11.90
CA ALA A 84 7.18 9.62 -12.09
C ALA A 84 7.61 10.94 -12.71
N GLY A 85 8.60 11.63 -12.14
CA GLY A 85 9.30 12.66 -12.90
C GLY A 85 9.90 12.03 -14.15
N ASN A 86 9.36 12.37 -15.33
CA ASN A 86 9.87 12.06 -16.67
C ASN A 86 9.85 10.60 -17.21
N GLU A 87 9.08 9.65 -16.66
CA GLU A 87 9.00 8.30 -17.25
C GLU A 87 7.56 7.79 -17.46
N LYS A 88 7.27 7.29 -18.68
CA LYS A 88 6.02 6.59 -19.05
C LYS A 88 6.31 5.12 -19.39
N LYS A 89 5.65 4.19 -18.69
CA LYS A 89 4.54 3.33 -19.19
C LYS A 89 4.20 2.21 -18.21
N ASP A 90 5.21 1.67 -17.54
CA ASP A 90 5.00 0.64 -16.52
C ASP A 90 4.99 1.28 -15.14
N LYS A 91 3.83 1.26 -14.50
CA LYS A 91 3.67 1.68 -13.12
C LYS A 91 4.12 0.53 -12.22
N PRO A 92 5.35 0.54 -11.66
CA PRO A 92 5.78 -0.56 -10.82
C PRO A 92 4.81 -0.71 -9.64
N ARG A 93 4.39 -1.94 -9.43
CA ARG A 93 3.62 -2.38 -8.27
C ARG A 93 4.52 -3.21 -7.37
N PHE A 94 4.46 -2.95 -6.08
CA PHE A 94 5.23 -3.69 -5.09
C PHE A 94 4.59 -3.59 -3.71
N THR A 95 5.03 -4.47 -2.81
CA THR A 95 4.53 -4.50 -1.44
C THR A 95 5.45 -3.70 -0.52
N VAL A 96 4.84 -3.01 0.43
CA VAL A 96 5.51 -2.23 1.46
C VAL A 96 5.01 -2.67 2.83
N SER A 97 5.89 -3.18 3.69
CA SER A 97 5.56 -3.41 5.10
C SER A 97 6.06 -2.25 5.97
N LEU A 98 5.39 -2.04 7.10
CA LEU A 98 5.74 -1.01 8.07
C LEU A 98 5.89 -1.65 9.45
N ASP A 99 7.08 -1.54 10.01
CA ASP A 99 7.37 -1.94 11.38
C ASP A 99 7.58 -0.68 12.23
N LYS A 100 6.77 -0.52 13.28
CA LYS A 100 6.94 0.57 14.24
C LYS A 100 8.01 0.19 15.25
N VAL A 101 9.02 1.05 15.41
CA VAL A 101 10.07 0.87 16.44
C VAL A 101 9.66 1.63 17.69
N ASP A 102 9.34 2.91 17.54
CA ASP A 102 8.85 3.77 18.62
C ASP A 102 7.87 4.83 18.07
N LYS A 103 7.60 5.91 18.82
CA LYS A 103 6.67 6.97 18.41
C LYS A 103 7.11 7.69 17.13
N ASN A 104 8.42 7.85 16.93
CA ASN A 104 9.02 8.66 15.88
C ASN A 104 9.83 7.84 14.87
N ASN A 105 10.26 6.62 15.21
CA ASN A 105 11.06 5.77 14.35
C ASN A 105 10.26 4.58 13.81
N TYR A 106 10.42 4.35 12.51
CA TYR A 106 9.76 3.28 11.76
C TYR A 106 10.77 2.62 10.81
N TYR A 107 10.54 1.35 10.48
CA TYR A 107 11.16 0.71 9.34
C TYR A 107 10.12 0.46 8.26
N ILE A 108 10.47 0.80 7.03
CA ILE A 108 9.73 0.37 5.85
C ILE A 108 10.52 -0.76 5.19
N THR A 109 9.86 -1.87 4.89
CA THR A 109 10.42 -2.92 4.04
C THR A 109 9.74 -2.88 2.68
N VAL A 110 10.52 -2.74 1.62
CA VAL A 110 10.06 -2.67 0.24
C VAL A 110 10.38 -3.98 -0.47
N PHE A 111 9.36 -4.67 -0.96
CA PHE A 111 9.46 -5.95 -1.66
C PHE A 111 9.23 -5.76 -3.17
N ARG A 112 10.30 -5.65 -3.95
CA ARG A 112 10.28 -5.39 -5.41
C ARG A 112 10.82 -6.60 -6.18
N GLY A 113 9.92 -7.52 -6.55
CA GLY A 113 10.32 -8.78 -7.18
C GLY A 113 11.25 -9.56 -6.25
N ASN A 114 12.48 -9.85 -6.70
CA ASN A 114 13.49 -10.56 -5.90
C ASN A 114 14.32 -9.63 -4.99
N ARG A 115 14.05 -8.32 -4.98
CA ARG A 115 14.77 -7.34 -4.16
C ARG A 115 13.97 -6.99 -2.91
N VAL A 116 14.61 -7.08 -1.75
CA VAL A 116 14.08 -6.65 -0.46
C VAL A 116 14.97 -5.55 0.09
N GLU A 117 14.36 -4.42 0.42
CA GLU A 117 15.07 -3.24 0.93
C GLU A 117 14.43 -2.78 2.24
N LYS A 118 15.24 -2.58 3.28
CA LYS A 118 14.77 -2.09 4.58
C LYS A 118 15.28 -0.68 4.82
N ILE A 119 14.37 0.25 5.10
CA ILE A 119 14.63 1.68 5.12
C ILE A 119 14.17 2.24 6.46
N LYS A 120 15.07 2.93 7.18
CA LYS A 120 14.71 3.60 8.43
C LYS A 120 14.10 4.96 8.14
N LEU A 121 12.92 5.19 8.70
CA LEU A 121 12.20 6.46 8.68
C LEU A 121 12.17 7.07 10.07
N THR A 122 12.57 8.34 10.17
CA THR A 122 12.46 9.14 11.38
C THR A 122 11.49 10.28 11.13
N LYS A 123 10.42 10.36 11.92
CA LYS A 123 9.46 11.46 11.83
C LYS A 123 10.17 12.79 12.12
N SER A 124 10.05 13.73 11.19
CA SER A 124 10.62 15.07 11.31
C SER A 124 9.76 15.99 12.17
#